data_AF-A0A519JUF4-F1
#
_entry.id   AF-A0A519JUF4-F1
#
_cell.length_a   1.000
_cell.length_b   1.000
_cell.length_c   1.000
_cell.angle_alpha   90.00
_cell.angle_beta   90.00
_cell.angle_gamma   90.00
#
_symmetry.space_group_name_H-M   'P 1'
#
loop_
_entity.id
_entity.type
_entity.pdbx_description
1 polymer ?
#
loop_
_entity_poly.entity_id
_entity_poly.type
_entity_poly.pdbx_seq_one_letter_code
_entity_poly.pdbx_strand_id
1 'polypeptide(L)'
;AKALIHQTDLSMAQVALASGFGSVRRFNETFQALYERPPSALRRRGERLHEGGVVLSLPYAPPYDWDAMLAALAGRGDRIVGRKWSRVLTRDVDGAKGAVSVEPGEPGRVSVCVETTELKALPGVLARVRRVFDLSADPDAIARDLSADPLLKPLVAGRPGLRLPGDWIDTGAEPPNDRLDDDRLTARAEGWRPWRAYGALHLAVAGIVAADVMERENDKDAA
;
A
#
# COMPACT_ATOMS: atom_id res chain seq x y z
N ALA A 1 10.58 13.40 1.37
CA ALA A 1 11.83 14.04 0.91
C ALA A 1 12.37 13.47 -0.39
N LYS A 2 13.09 12.34 -0.40
CA LYS A 2 13.82 11.83 -1.60
C LYS A 2 12.94 11.64 -2.85
N ALA A 3 11.76 11.03 -2.71
CA ALA A 3 10.82 10.86 -3.82
C ALA A 3 10.35 12.20 -4.40
N LEU A 4 9.99 13.16 -3.54
CA LEU A 4 9.57 14.51 -3.97
C LEU A 4 10.66 15.22 -4.78
N ILE A 5 11.93 15.10 -4.37
CA ILE A 5 13.06 15.71 -5.09
C ILE A 5 13.27 15.08 -6.47
N HIS A 6 13.13 13.75 -6.54
CA HIS A 6 13.48 13.00 -7.75
C HIS A 6 12.34 12.97 -8.78
N GLN A 7 11.10 13.18 -8.35
CA GLN A 7 9.91 12.91 -9.17
C GLN A 7 9.00 14.13 -9.35
N THR A 8 9.29 15.27 -8.72
CA THR A 8 8.44 16.46 -8.80
C THR A 8 9.27 17.70 -9.11
N ASP A 9 8.61 18.71 -9.67
CA ASP A 9 9.24 20.01 -9.93
C ASP A 9 9.19 21.00 -8.76
N LEU A 10 8.75 20.54 -7.58
CA LEU A 10 8.70 21.36 -6.37
C LEU A 10 10.06 22.01 -6.08
N SER A 11 10.03 23.29 -5.73
CA SER A 11 11.22 23.99 -5.22
C SER A 11 11.74 23.26 -3.97
N MET A 12 13.05 23.36 -3.68
CA MET A 12 13.61 22.77 -2.46
C MET A 12 12.93 23.30 -1.19
N ALA A 13 12.41 24.53 -1.24
CA ALA A 13 11.56 25.09 -0.18
C ALA A 13 10.25 24.34 -0.01
N GLN A 14 9.53 24.07 -1.11
CA GLN A 14 8.32 23.27 -1.10
C GLN A 14 8.59 21.80 -0.70
N VAL A 15 9.70 21.21 -1.13
CA VAL A 15 10.10 19.85 -0.71
C VAL A 15 10.41 19.78 0.79
N ALA A 16 11.14 20.76 1.32
CA ALA A 16 11.47 20.84 2.74
C ALA A 16 10.18 20.98 3.57
N LEU A 17 9.30 21.89 3.15
CA LEU A 17 7.99 22.10 3.75
C LEU A 17 7.16 20.81 3.72
N ALA A 18 7.05 20.19 2.54
CA ALA A 18 6.32 18.94 2.34
C ALA A 18 6.89 17.80 3.17
N SER A 19 8.19 17.79 3.40
CA SER A 19 8.85 16.75 4.20
C SER A 19 8.83 17.05 5.71
N GLY A 20 8.09 18.06 6.16
CA GLY A 20 7.93 18.39 7.58
C GLY A 20 9.09 19.21 8.17
N PHE A 21 10.00 19.73 7.35
CA PHE A 21 11.12 20.53 7.86
C PHE A 21 10.67 21.98 8.07
N GLY A 22 11.02 22.53 9.24
CA GLY A 22 10.75 23.94 9.58
C GLY A 22 11.59 24.96 8.80
N SER A 23 12.65 24.52 8.11
CA SER A 23 13.44 25.39 7.22
C SER A 23 14.18 24.58 6.15
N VAL A 24 14.47 25.21 5.00
CA VAL A 24 15.25 24.62 3.90
C VAL A 24 16.68 24.30 4.32
N ARG A 25 17.26 25.12 5.20
CA ARG A 25 18.60 24.90 5.74
C ARG A 25 18.66 23.59 6.53
N ARG A 26 17.73 23.38 7.46
CA ARG A 26 17.67 22.16 8.28
C ARG A 26 17.41 20.93 7.43
N PHE A 27 16.57 21.07 6.41
CA PHE A 27 16.35 20.03 5.41
C PHE A 27 17.65 19.64 4.70
N ASN A 28 18.37 20.61 4.14
CA ASN A 28 19.61 20.35 3.43
C ASN A 28 20.69 19.74 4.34
N GLU A 29 20.82 20.22 5.58
CA GLU A 29 21.74 19.66 6.59
C GLU A 29 21.42 18.19 6.91
N THR A 30 20.16 17.87 7.22
CA THR A 30 19.74 16.48 7.50
C THR A 30 19.87 15.59 6.27
N PHE A 31 19.56 16.11 5.08
CA PHE A 31 19.64 15.34 3.84
C PHE A 31 21.08 15.04 3.44
N GLN A 32 21.98 16.03 3.55
CA GLN A 32 23.42 15.87 3.33
C GLN A 32 24.02 14.88 4.33
N ALA A 33 23.61 14.94 5.60
CA ALA A 33 24.09 14.01 6.62
C ALA A 33 23.63 12.56 6.36
N LEU A 34 22.42 12.36 5.81
CA LEU A 34 21.85 11.01 5.59
C LEU A 34 22.27 10.38 4.25
N TYR A 35 22.47 11.18 3.21
CA TYR A 35 22.72 10.69 1.84
C TYR A 35 24.10 11.07 1.30
N GLU A 36 24.94 11.74 2.11
CA GLU A 36 26.29 12.23 1.77
C GLU A 36 26.35 13.11 0.50
N ARG A 37 25.20 13.56 0.01
CA ARG A 37 25.04 14.31 -1.24
C ARG A 37 23.94 15.36 -1.08
N PRO A 38 24.08 16.52 -1.71
CA PRO A 38 23.11 17.58 -1.55
C PRO A 38 21.81 17.19 -2.25
N PRO A 39 20.64 17.52 -1.69
CA PRO A 39 19.35 17.12 -2.25
C PRO A 39 19.17 17.58 -3.71
N SER A 40 19.72 18.71 -4.11
CA SER A 40 19.71 19.17 -5.51
C SER A 40 20.35 18.19 -6.50
N ALA A 41 21.34 17.40 -6.08
CA ALA A 41 22.02 16.41 -6.92
C ALA A 41 21.15 15.17 -7.24
N LEU A 42 20.04 14.98 -6.53
CA LEU A 42 19.08 13.89 -6.79
C LEU A 42 17.99 14.27 -7.77
N ARG A 43 17.90 15.54 -8.17
CA ARG A 43 16.89 16.01 -9.12
C ARG A 43 17.33 15.60 -10.53
N ARG A 44 16.78 14.51 -11.06
CA ARG A 44 16.75 14.27 -12.51
C ARG A 44 15.62 15.12 -13.10
N ARG A 45 15.91 15.90 -14.14
CA ARG A 45 14.88 16.62 -14.91
C ARG A 45 13.93 15.57 -15.50
N GLY A 46 12.70 15.54 -15.01
CA GLY A 46 11.61 14.69 -15.47
C GLY A 46 10.27 15.39 -15.20
N GLU A 47 9.56 15.67 -16.29
CA GLU A 47 8.27 16.36 -16.50
C GLU A 47 7.15 16.00 -15.50
N ARG A 48 6.14 16.80 -15.12
CA ARG A 48 5.66 18.18 -15.37
C ARG A 48 4.84 18.55 -14.12
N LEU A 49 4.84 19.82 -13.69
CA LEU A 49 3.71 20.35 -12.92
C LEU A 49 2.46 20.29 -13.83
N HIS A 50 1.54 19.36 -13.59
CA HIS A 50 0.23 19.43 -14.21
C HIS A 50 -0.62 20.46 -13.47
N GLU A 51 -1.37 21.26 -14.22
CA GLU A 51 -2.42 22.12 -13.67
C GLU A 51 -3.40 21.23 -12.88
N GLY A 52 -3.21 21.13 -11.56
CA GLY A 52 -4.06 20.32 -10.69
C GLY A 52 -3.36 19.67 -9.50
N GLY A 53 -2.10 19.22 -9.60
CA GLY A 53 -1.49 18.47 -8.50
C GLY A 53 -0.06 17.95 -8.68
N VAL A 54 0.43 17.26 -7.66
CA VAL A 54 1.75 16.62 -7.59
C VAL A 54 1.64 15.15 -7.98
N VAL A 55 2.28 14.74 -9.07
CA VAL A 55 2.34 13.34 -9.52
C VAL A 55 3.60 12.66 -9.02
N LEU A 56 3.46 11.45 -8.48
CA LEU A 56 4.52 10.67 -7.85
C LEU A 56 4.43 9.21 -8.27
N SER A 57 5.59 8.56 -8.40
CA SER A 57 5.71 7.14 -8.75
C SER A 57 6.22 6.35 -7.56
N LEU A 58 5.36 5.52 -6.95
CA LEU A 58 5.73 4.70 -5.80
C LEU A 58 6.07 3.27 -6.25
N PRO A 59 7.22 2.70 -5.81
CA PRO A 59 7.54 1.31 -6.09
C PRO A 59 6.69 0.33 -5.27
N TYR A 60 6.46 -0.84 -5.86
CA TYR A 60 6.00 -2.06 -5.22
C TYR A 60 6.77 -3.27 -5.78
N ALA A 61 6.82 -4.38 -5.06
CA ALA A 61 7.43 -5.62 -5.55
C ALA A 61 6.45 -6.38 -6.48
N PRO A 62 6.75 -6.61 -7.77
CA PRO A 62 5.92 -7.46 -8.62
C PRO A 62 6.02 -8.95 -8.18
N PRO A 63 5.04 -9.81 -8.50
CA PRO A 63 3.79 -9.52 -9.21
C PRO A 63 2.75 -8.76 -8.34
N TYR A 64 1.76 -8.16 -9.00
CA TYR A 64 0.68 -7.42 -8.33
C TYR A 64 -0.65 -7.62 -9.07
N ASP A 65 -1.64 -8.15 -8.37
CA ASP A 65 -2.98 -8.45 -8.86
C ASP A 65 -3.88 -7.22 -8.72
N TRP A 66 -3.75 -6.32 -9.69
CA TRP A 66 -4.47 -5.06 -9.71
C TRP A 66 -5.98 -5.23 -9.79
N ASP A 67 -6.45 -6.24 -10.52
CA ASP A 67 -7.88 -6.45 -10.73
C ASP A 67 -8.54 -6.90 -9.42
N ALA A 68 -7.88 -7.79 -8.66
CA ALA A 68 -8.35 -8.17 -7.33
C ALA A 68 -8.34 -6.98 -6.36
N MET A 69 -7.27 -6.18 -6.34
CA MET A 69 -7.18 -4.99 -5.47
C MET A 69 -8.30 -3.98 -5.77
N LEU A 70 -8.48 -3.61 -7.04
CA LEU A 70 -9.51 -2.65 -7.44
C LEU A 70 -10.92 -3.20 -7.21
N ALA A 71 -11.17 -4.49 -7.46
CA ALA A 71 -12.46 -5.12 -7.17
C ALA A 71 -12.78 -5.10 -5.67
N ALA A 72 -11.79 -5.38 -4.82
CA ALA A 72 -11.98 -5.34 -3.37
C ALA A 72 -12.24 -3.92 -2.86
N LEU A 73 -11.53 -2.91 -3.36
CA LEU A 73 -11.76 -1.50 -3.02
C LEU A 73 -13.14 -1.03 -3.52
N ALA A 74 -13.54 -1.40 -4.74
CA ALA A 74 -14.87 -1.11 -5.28
C ALA A 74 -15.97 -1.72 -4.39
N GLY A 75 -15.78 -2.95 -3.91
CA GLY A 75 -16.70 -3.64 -3.00
C GLY A 75 -16.90 -2.93 -1.66
N ARG A 76 -15.94 -2.10 -1.23
CA ARG A 76 -16.03 -1.25 -0.01
C ARG A 76 -16.69 0.11 -0.27
N GLY A 77 -17.04 0.41 -1.52
CA GLY A 77 -17.65 1.68 -1.93
C GLY A 77 -16.65 2.75 -2.39
N ASP A 78 -15.39 2.40 -2.61
CA ASP A 78 -14.40 3.36 -3.09
C ASP A 78 -14.66 3.78 -4.54
N ARG A 79 -14.36 5.05 -4.85
CA ARG A 79 -14.58 5.61 -6.19
C ARG A 79 -13.51 5.16 -7.17
N ILE A 80 -13.89 4.30 -8.11
CA ILE A 80 -13.01 3.79 -9.17
C ILE A 80 -13.61 4.10 -10.54
N VAL A 81 -12.81 4.67 -11.44
CA VAL A 81 -13.16 4.91 -12.85
C VAL A 81 -12.08 4.26 -13.71
N GLY A 82 -12.45 3.22 -14.47
CA GLY A 82 -11.47 2.39 -15.17
C GLY A 82 -10.52 1.72 -14.18
N ARG A 83 -9.21 2.03 -14.28
CA ARG A 83 -8.17 1.54 -13.34
C ARG A 83 -7.69 2.61 -12.36
N LYS A 84 -8.43 3.71 -12.25
CA LYS A 84 -8.09 4.86 -11.41
C LYS A 84 -8.97 4.89 -10.18
N TRP A 85 -8.38 4.67 -9.03
CA TRP A 85 -8.98 4.88 -7.72
C TRP A 85 -8.82 6.35 -7.32
N SER A 86 -9.81 6.90 -6.62
CA SER A 86 -9.76 8.30 -6.19
C SER A 86 -10.44 8.52 -4.85
N ARG A 87 -9.95 9.49 -4.09
CA ARG A 87 -10.48 9.88 -2.78
C ARG A 87 -10.38 11.38 -2.57
N VAL A 88 -11.37 11.96 -1.91
CA VAL A 88 -11.35 13.36 -1.46
C VAL A 88 -10.58 13.44 -0.14
N LEU A 89 -9.67 14.41 -0.04
CA LEU A 89 -8.90 14.69 1.17
C LEU A 89 -9.65 15.69 2.06
N THR A 90 -9.71 15.42 3.36
CA THR A 90 -10.32 16.30 4.37
C THR A 90 -9.27 16.84 5.33
N ARG A 91 -9.44 18.07 5.83
CA ARG A 91 -8.45 18.67 6.75
C ARG A 91 -8.30 17.86 8.04
N ASP A 92 -9.40 17.31 8.53
CA ASP A 92 -9.44 16.67 9.84
C ASP A 92 -8.66 15.35 9.84
N VAL A 93 -8.66 14.65 8.71
CA VAL A 93 -7.94 13.37 8.54
C VAL A 93 -6.61 13.60 7.84
N ASP A 94 -6.57 14.32 6.74
CA ASP A 94 -5.41 14.44 5.84
C ASP A 94 -4.54 15.66 6.11
N GLY A 95 -4.96 16.57 6.99
CA GLY A 95 -4.28 17.84 7.21
C GLY A 95 -4.36 18.79 6.00
N ALA A 96 -5.17 18.44 5.00
CA ALA A 96 -5.29 19.12 3.71
C ALA A 96 -6.70 18.99 3.13
N LYS A 97 -7.12 19.97 2.32
CA LYS A 97 -8.24 19.76 1.37
C LYS A 97 -7.67 19.40 0.00
N GLY A 98 -8.41 18.61 -0.76
CA GLY A 98 -7.96 18.22 -2.09
C GLY A 98 -8.51 16.89 -2.54
N ALA A 99 -7.79 16.27 -3.47
CA ALA A 99 -8.04 14.92 -3.93
C ALA A 99 -6.74 14.14 -4.07
N VAL A 100 -6.83 12.82 -3.95
CA VAL A 100 -5.77 11.89 -4.32
C VAL A 100 -6.34 10.90 -5.31
N SER A 101 -5.54 10.52 -6.31
CA SER A 101 -5.87 9.43 -7.21
C SER A 101 -4.67 8.52 -7.42
N VAL A 102 -4.97 7.25 -7.66
CA VAL A 102 -3.99 6.16 -7.75
C VAL A 102 -4.36 5.27 -8.92
N GLU A 103 -3.39 4.99 -9.78
CA GLU A 103 -3.55 4.12 -10.95
C GLU A 103 -2.26 3.36 -11.24
N PRO A 104 -2.32 2.20 -11.91
CA PRO A 104 -1.13 1.46 -12.32
C PRO A 104 -0.20 2.36 -13.17
N GLY A 105 1.09 2.35 -12.83
CA GLY A 105 2.12 3.05 -13.59
C GLY A 105 2.92 2.10 -14.46
N GLU A 106 4.20 2.43 -14.66
CA GLU A 106 5.19 1.52 -15.24
C GLU A 106 5.29 0.20 -14.44
N PRO A 107 5.81 -0.89 -15.02
CA PRO A 107 5.98 -2.15 -14.31
C PRO A 107 6.69 -2.00 -12.95
N GLY A 108 6.07 -2.50 -11.88
CA GLY A 108 6.58 -2.37 -10.50
C GLY A 108 6.38 -0.98 -9.87
N ARG A 109 5.57 -0.12 -10.50
CA ARG A 109 5.29 1.24 -10.04
C ARG A 109 3.79 1.54 -10.06
N VAL A 110 3.35 2.33 -9.07
CA VAL A 110 2.03 2.96 -9.07
C VAL A 110 2.18 4.46 -9.30
N SER A 111 1.29 5.03 -10.10
CA SER A 111 1.16 6.48 -10.30
C SER A 111 0.18 7.05 -9.27
N VAL A 112 0.61 8.07 -8.53
CA VAL A 112 -0.18 8.75 -7.50
C VAL A 112 -0.23 10.23 -7.83
N CYS A 113 -1.41 10.77 -8.06
CA CYS A 113 -1.62 12.21 -8.23
C CYS A 113 -2.28 12.77 -6.97
N VAL A 114 -1.66 13.77 -6.34
CA VAL A 114 -2.21 14.48 -5.18
C VAL A 114 -2.47 15.94 -5.54
N GLU A 115 -3.75 16.30 -5.54
CA GLU A 115 -4.25 17.63 -5.87
C GLU A 115 -4.52 18.38 -4.56
N THR A 116 -3.53 19.13 -4.06
CA THR A 116 -3.68 19.92 -2.83
C THR A 116 -2.74 21.13 -2.81
N THR A 117 -3.17 22.19 -2.13
CA THR A 117 -2.35 23.36 -1.81
C THR A 117 -1.50 23.16 -0.54
N GLU A 118 -1.86 22.22 0.33
CA GLU A 118 -1.17 21.95 1.60
C GLU A 118 -0.08 20.88 1.45
N LEU A 119 1.06 21.25 0.85
CA LEU A 119 2.15 20.30 0.58
C LEU A 119 2.68 19.56 1.82
N LYS A 120 2.54 20.13 3.02
CA LYS A 120 2.91 19.49 4.30
C LYS A 120 2.18 18.16 4.55
N ALA A 121 1.01 17.97 3.96
CA ALA A 121 0.22 16.76 4.09
C ALA A 121 0.72 15.60 3.22
N LEU A 122 1.54 15.87 2.20
CA LEU A 122 1.95 14.87 1.21
C LEU A 122 2.54 13.59 1.84
N PRO A 123 3.44 13.62 2.84
CA PRO A 123 3.96 12.38 3.42
C PRO A 123 2.88 11.51 4.06
N GLY A 124 1.91 12.12 4.75
CA GLY A 124 0.79 11.41 5.36
C GLY A 124 -0.12 10.77 4.31
N VAL A 125 -0.49 11.53 3.28
CA VAL A 125 -1.28 11.04 2.14
C VAL A 125 -0.58 9.87 1.46
N LEU A 126 0.72 9.99 1.16
CA LEU A 126 1.48 8.91 0.51
C LEU A 126 1.64 7.68 1.40
N ALA A 127 1.81 7.85 2.72
CA ALA A 127 1.85 6.74 3.66
C ALA A 127 0.52 5.98 3.69
N ARG A 128 -0.61 6.69 3.62
CA ARG A 128 -1.94 6.06 3.52
C ARG A 128 -2.15 5.37 2.18
N VAL A 129 -1.72 5.95 1.06
CA VAL A 129 -1.73 5.26 -0.24
C VAL A 129 -0.94 3.96 -0.19
N ARG A 130 0.27 3.97 0.42
CA ARG A 130 1.06 2.75 0.60
C ARG A 130 0.35 1.66 1.39
N ARG A 131 -0.42 2.05 2.40
CA ARG A 131 -1.20 1.14 3.23
C ARG A 131 -2.42 0.59 2.48
N VAL A 132 -3.21 1.47 1.86
CA VAL A 132 -4.43 1.05 1.12
C VAL A 132 -4.08 0.05 0.02
N PHE A 133 -3.00 0.31 -0.72
CA PHE A 133 -2.57 -0.56 -1.82
C PHE A 133 -1.52 -1.61 -1.41
N ASP A 134 -1.21 -1.75 -0.12
CA ASP A 134 -0.18 -2.64 0.43
C ASP A 134 1.10 -2.73 -0.42
N LEU A 135 1.66 -1.56 -0.74
CA LEU A 135 2.81 -1.42 -1.64
C LEU A 135 4.12 -1.91 -1.01
N SER A 136 4.11 -2.20 0.29
CA SER A 136 5.27 -2.64 1.05
C SER A 136 5.35 -4.16 1.21
N ALA A 137 4.30 -4.90 0.86
CA ALA A 137 4.32 -6.36 0.96
C ALA A 137 5.39 -6.99 0.06
N ASP A 138 6.05 -8.02 0.61
CA ASP A 138 7.03 -8.88 -0.04
C ASP A 138 6.31 -10.17 -0.51
N PRO A 139 5.93 -10.26 -1.80
CA PRO A 139 5.18 -11.40 -2.31
C PRO A 139 5.99 -12.70 -2.24
N ASP A 140 7.33 -12.63 -2.30
CA ASP A 140 8.17 -13.81 -2.21
C ASP A 140 8.19 -14.34 -0.78
N ALA A 141 8.25 -13.47 0.23
CA ALA A 141 8.16 -13.88 1.64
C ALA A 141 6.80 -14.50 1.97
N ILE A 142 5.72 -13.84 1.55
CA ILE A 142 4.36 -14.35 1.72
C ILE A 142 4.24 -15.72 1.05
N ALA A 143 4.74 -15.85 -0.19
CA ALA A 143 4.64 -17.09 -0.92
C ALA A 143 5.44 -18.23 -0.28
N ARG A 144 6.67 -17.97 0.17
CA ARG A 144 7.51 -18.97 0.86
C ARG A 144 6.82 -19.51 2.10
N ASP A 145 6.33 -18.62 2.95
CA ASP A 145 5.85 -18.98 4.28
C ASP A 145 4.45 -19.63 4.20
N LEU A 146 3.53 -19.07 3.39
CA LEU A 146 2.19 -19.66 3.23
C LEU A 146 2.19 -20.98 2.45
N SER A 147 3.17 -21.19 1.57
CA SER A 147 3.29 -22.46 0.82
C SER A 147 3.71 -23.66 1.70
N ALA A 148 4.05 -23.43 2.97
CA ALA A 148 4.24 -24.51 3.94
C ALA A 148 2.91 -25.22 4.26
N ASP A 149 1.77 -24.53 4.13
CA ASP A 149 0.45 -25.13 4.28
C ASP A 149 0.00 -25.78 2.94
N PRO A 150 -0.26 -27.10 2.89
CA PRO A 150 -0.68 -27.78 1.67
C PRO A 150 -1.98 -27.25 1.04
N LEU A 151 -2.88 -26.67 1.84
CA LEU A 151 -4.11 -26.06 1.35
C LEU A 151 -3.84 -24.71 0.69
N LEU A 152 -2.96 -23.90 1.27
CA LEU A 152 -2.64 -22.56 0.74
C LEU A 152 -1.66 -22.60 -0.43
N LYS A 153 -0.72 -23.57 -0.45
CA LYS A 153 0.28 -23.71 -1.51
C LYS A 153 -0.27 -23.56 -2.94
N PRO A 154 -1.32 -24.30 -3.37
CA PRO A 154 -1.89 -24.13 -4.71
C PRO A 154 -2.59 -22.78 -4.90
N LEU A 155 -3.19 -22.20 -3.85
CA LEU A 155 -3.91 -20.93 -3.92
C LEU A 155 -2.94 -19.74 -4.09
N VAL A 156 -1.84 -19.78 -3.36
CA VAL A 156 -0.74 -18.82 -3.46
C VAL A 156 -0.09 -18.88 -4.84
N ALA A 157 0.21 -20.10 -5.33
CA ALA A 157 0.76 -20.29 -6.66
C ALA A 157 -0.18 -19.82 -7.79
N GLY A 158 -1.50 -19.95 -7.59
CA GLY A 158 -2.51 -19.47 -8.54
C GLY A 158 -2.65 -17.95 -8.59
N ARG A 159 -2.35 -17.25 -7.49
CA ARG A 159 -2.47 -15.78 -7.39
C ARG A 159 -1.29 -15.14 -6.65
N PRO A 160 -0.06 -15.20 -7.18
CA PRO A 160 1.14 -14.73 -6.47
C PRO A 160 1.19 -13.21 -6.26
N GLY A 161 0.37 -12.44 -7.00
CA GLY A 161 0.29 -10.99 -6.89
C GLY A 161 -0.81 -10.48 -5.97
N LEU A 162 -1.56 -11.35 -5.30
CA LEU A 162 -2.68 -10.95 -4.43
C LEU A 162 -2.17 -10.03 -3.31
N ARG A 163 -2.96 -9.02 -2.93
CA ARG A 163 -2.61 -8.01 -1.91
C ARG A 163 -3.78 -7.74 -1.00
N LEU A 164 -3.48 -7.39 0.24
CA LEU A 164 -4.50 -6.98 1.21
C LEU A 164 -4.87 -5.50 0.99
N PRO A 165 -6.13 -5.18 0.67
CA PRO A 165 -6.55 -3.79 0.61
C PRO A 165 -6.59 -3.25 2.04
N GLY A 166 -5.67 -2.35 2.36
CA GLY A 166 -5.60 -1.70 3.66
C GLY A 166 -6.59 -0.54 3.79
N ASP A 167 -6.66 0.04 4.97
CA ASP A 167 -7.60 1.14 5.24
C ASP A 167 -6.94 2.52 5.25
N TRP A 168 -7.73 3.53 4.91
CA TRP A 168 -7.36 4.94 5.03
C TRP A 168 -7.54 5.43 6.46
N ILE A 169 -6.65 5.02 7.38
CA ILE A 169 -6.72 5.35 8.82
C ILE A 169 -5.69 6.42 9.23
N ASP A 170 -6.08 7.21 10.23
CA ASP A 170 -5.27 8.22 10.88
C ASP A 170 -4.16 7.63 11.78
N THR A 171 -3.06 8.35 11.95
CA THR A 171 -1.97 7.92 12.84
C THR A 171 -2.45 7.92 14.29
N GLY A 172 -2.65 6.74 14.87
CA GLY A 172 -3.00 6.57 16.29
C GLY A 172 -3.91 5.37 16.58
N ALA A 173 -4.61 4.83 15.58
CA ALA A 173 -5.27 3.55 15.75
C ALA A 173 -4.23 2.44 15.58
N GLU A 174 -4.18 1.49 16.53
CA GLU A 174 -3.66 0.16 16.23
C GLU A 174 -4.25 -0.28 14.88
N PRO A 175 -3.44 -0.85 13.96
CA PRO A 175 -4.01 -1.47 12.78
C PRO A 175 -5.13 -2.40 13.26
N PRO A 176 -6.32 -2.40 12.62
CA PRO A 176 -7.33 -3.39 12.96
C PRO A 176 -6.62 -4.73 13.00
N ASN A 177 -6.59 -5.33 14.18
CA ASN A 177 -6.03 -6.65 14.34
C ASN A 177 -6.87 -7.50 13.39
N ASP A 178 -6.22 -8.11 12.38
CA ASP A 178 -6.82 -9.03 11.41
C ASP A 178 -7.30 -10.31 12.11
N ARG A 179 -8.01 -10.16 13.22
CA ARG A 179 -8.77 -11.18 13.90
C ARG A 179 -9.82 -11.60 12.89
N LEU A 180 -9.51 -12.69 12.23
CA LEU A 180 -10.48 -13.59 11.66
C LEU A 180 -11.57 -13.74 12.72
N ASP A 181 -12.74 -13.13 12.51
CA ASP A 181 -13.89 -13.16 13.43
C ASP A 181 -14.53 -14.56 13.52
N ASP A 182 -13.75 -15.61 13.24
CA ASP A 182 -14.11 -17.00 13.35
C ASP A 182 -13.07 -17.69 14.25
N ASP A 183 -13.46 -17.95 15.50
CA ASP A 183 -12.66 -18.67 16.50
C ASP A 183 -12.12 -20.01 15.96
N ARG A 184 -12.76 -20.59 14.93
CA ARG A 184 -12.41 -21.88 14.35
C ARG A 184 -11.27 -21.82 13.32
N LEU A 185 -11.09 -20.70 12.62
CA LEU A 185 -9.92 -20.44 11.75
C LEU A 185 -8.65 -20.09 12.56
N THR A 186 -8.83 -19.70 13.82
CA THR A 186 -7.76 -19.11 14.64
C THR A 186 -6.62 -20.10 14.93
N ALA A 187 -6.89 -21.39 15.15
CA ALA A 187 -5.87 -22.39 15.45
C ALA A 187 -4.95 -22.70 14.25
N ARG A 188 -5.51 -22.88 13.04
CA ARG A 188 -4.73 -23.05 11.81
C ARG A 188 -3.98 -21.77 11.43
N ALA A 189 -4.62 -20.61 11.64
CA ALA A 189 -4.01 -19.31 11.40
C ALA A 189 -2.83 -19.00 12.35
N GLU A 190 -2.68 -19.64 13.51
CA GLU A 190 -1.42 -19.60 14.29
C GLU A 190 -0.20 -20.07 13.46
N GLY A 191 -0.38 -21.10 12.63
CA GLY A 191 0.66 -21.60 11.74
C GLY A 191 1.03 -20.66 10.60
N TRP A 192 0.19 -19.66 10.31
CA TRP A 192 0.41 -18.68 9.24
C TRP A 192 1.00 -17.37 9.75
N ARG A 193 1.43 -17.26 11.01
CA ARG A 193 2.08 -16.03 11.49
C ARG A 193 3.37 -15.77 10.71
N PRO A 194 3.63 -14.52 10.28
CA PRO A 194 2.82 -13.30 10.49
C PRO A 194 1.73 -13.05 9.42
N TRP A 195 1.64 -13.85 8.37
CA TRP A 195 0.83 -13.67 7.16
C TRP A 195 -0.64 -14.14 7.24
N ARG A 196 -1.26 -14.07 8.42
CA ARG A 196 -2.61 -14.60 8.64
C ARG A 196 -3.66 -14.04 7.71
N ALA A 197 -3.67 -12.72 7.58
CA ALA A 197 -4.61 -12.01 6.72
C ALA A 197 -4.44 -12.40 5.25
N TYR A 198 -3.20 -12.66 4.81
CA TYR A 198 -2.92 -13.17 3.48
C TYR A 198 -3.46 -14.60 3.29
N GLY A 199 -3.26 -15.49 4.26
CA GLY A 199 -3.82 -16.85 4.21
C GLY A 199 -5.35 -16.82 4.09
N ALA A 200 -6.01 -16.01 4.92
CA ALA A 200 -7.45 -15.81 4.86
C ALA A 200 -7.94 -15.21 3.55
N LEU A 201 -7.22 -14.23 3.00
CA LEU A 201 -7.53 -13.62 1.71
C LEU A 201 -7.47 -14.66 0.58
N HIS A 202 -6.46 -15.54 0.57
CA HIS A 202 -6.36 -16.60 -0.42
C HIS A 202 -7.53 -17.58 -0.33
N LEU A 203 -7.97 -17.95 0.87
CA LEU A 203 -9.14 -18.80 1.07
C LEU A 203 -10.43 -18.12 0.61
N ALA A 204 -10.64 -16.86 1.00
CA ALA A 204 -11.82 -16.08 0.64
C ALA A 204 -11.95 -15.91 -0.89
N VAL A 205 -10.85 -15.58 -1.57
CA VAL A 205 -10.82 -15.44 -3.04
C VAL A 205 -11.03 -16.79 -3.75
N ALA A 206 -10.63 -17.90 -3.12
CA ALA A 206 -10.91 -19.25 -3.61
C ALA A 206 -12.35 -19.72 -3.31
N GLY A 207 -13.16 -18.92 -2.62
CA GLY A 207 -14.51 -19.29 -2.19
C GLY A 207 -14.53 -20.38 -1.11
N ILE A 208 -13.40 -20.63 -0.44
CA ILE A 208 -13.28 -21.63 0.61
C ILE A 208 -13.67 -20.95 1.93
N VAL A 209 -14.80 -21.37 2.50
CA VAL A 209 -15.22 -20.89 3.82
C VAL A 209 -14.55 -21.72 4.92
N ALA A 210 -14.48 -21.17 6.14
CA ALA A 210 -13.87 -21.84 7.29
C ALA A 210 -14.38 -23.29 7.50
N ALA A 211 -15.66 -23.53 7.19
CA ALA A 211 -16.30 -24.84 7.29
C ALA A 211 -15.69 -25.90 6.34
N ASP A 212 -15.32 -25.52 5.11
CA ASP A 212 -14.78 -26.44 4.09
C ASP A 212 -13.34 -26.90 4.40
N VAL A 213 -12.61 -26.10 5.19
CA VAL A 213 -11.25 -26.40 5.64
C VAL A 213 -11.24 -27.59 6.61
N MET A 214 -12.30 -27.75 7.39
CA MET A 214 -12.41 -28.79 8.42
C MET A 214 -12.80 -30.16 7.88
N GLU A 215 -13.68 -30.26 6.88
CA GLU A 215 -14.05 -31.55 6.27
C GLU A 215 -12.81 -32.25 5.70
N ARG A 216 -11.89 -31.48 5.10
CA ARG A 216 -10.65 -32.01 4.51
C ARG A 216 -9.59 -32.41 5.53
N GLU A 217 -9.63 -31.91 6.76
CA GLU A 217 -8.74 -32.34 7.84
C GLU A 217 -9.25 -33.61 8.52
N ASN A 218 -10.56 -33.68 8.79
CA ASN A 218 -11.17 -34.90 9.33
C ASN A 218 -10.97 -36.09 8.40
N ASP A 219 -11.09 -35.90 7.09
CA ASP A 219 -10.82 -36.94 6.09
C ASP A 219 -9.35 -37.36 6.01
N LYS A 220 -8.42 -36.49 6.45
CA LYS A 220 -6.98 -36.74 6.41
C LYS A 220 -6.43 -37.36 7.69
N ASP A 221 -7.08 -37.08 8.83
CA ASP A 221 -6.79 -37.72 10.12
C ASP A 221 -7.52 -39.07 10.27
N ALA A 222 -8.56 -39.31 9.47
CA ALA A 222 -9.29 -40.58 9.41
C ALA A 222 -8.74 -41.60 8.39
N ALA A 223 -7.71 -41.25 7.63
CA ALA A 223 -7.08 -42.08 6.59
C ALA A 223 -5.64 -42.47 6.96
#